data_AF-A0A0C2DE37-F1
#
_entry.id   AF-A0A0C2DE37-F1
#
_cell.length_a   1.000
_cell.length_b   1.000
_cell.length_c   1.000
_cell.angle_alpha   90.00
_cell.angle_beta   90.00
_cell.angle_gamma   90.00
#
_symmetry.space_group_name_H-M   'P 1'
#
loop_
_entity.id
_entity.type
_entity.pdbx_description
1 polymer ?
#
loop_
_entity_poly.entity_id
_entity_poly.type
_entity_poly.pdbx_seq_one_letter_code
_entity_poly.pdbx_strand_id
1 'polypeptide(L)' 'MYLLQVFKGKGCIRCSLFLLDNENKELVANVFDKAGDLSEIRIPMTMGVVGRVATTRTMMNVRDVQR' A
#
# COMPACT_ATOMS: atom_id res chain seq x y z
N MET A 1 1.83 -9.65 11.58
CA MET A 1 2.17 -9.27 10.20
C MET A 1 0.87 -9.13 9.42
N TYR A 2 0.37 -7.92 9.21
CA TYR A 2 -0.84 -7.70 8.41
C TYR A 2 -0.39 -7.45 6.97
N LEU A 3 -0.74 -8.36 6.07
CA LEU A 3 -0.43 -8.28 4.65
C LEU A 3 -1.46 -7.37 3.99
N LEU A 4 -1.08 -6.15 3.63
CA LEU A 4 -1.99 -5.25 2.92
C LEU A 4 -1.69 -5.25 1.43
N GLN A 5 -2.50 -5.99 0.67
CA GLN A 5 -2.39 -6.09 -0.78
C GLN A 5 -3.36 -5.11 -1.43
N VAL A 6 -2.83 -4.07 -2.08
CA VAL A 6 -3.65 -3.12 -2.85
C VAL A 6 -3.71 -3.60 -4.29
N PHE A 7 -4.90 -3.98 -4.76
CA PHE A 7 -5.17 -4.31 -6.16
C PHE A 7 -5.85 -3.15 -6.87
N LYS A 8 -5.33 -2.73 -8.02
CA LYS A 8 -6.00 -1.78 -8.92
C LYS A 8 -6.73 -2.51 -10.06
N GLY A 9 -8.01 -2.85 -9.85
CA GLY A 9 -9.02 -3.08 -10.90
C GLY A 9 -8.82 -4.28 -11.86
N LYS A 10 -9.87 -4.62 -12.64
CA LYS A 10 -9.81 -5.69 -13.64
C LYS A 10 -8.92 -5.28 -14.82
N GLY A 11 -7.91 -6.10 -15.11
CA GLY A 11 -6.78 -5.76 -16.01
C GLY A 11 -5.51 -5.31 -15.29
N CYS A 12 -5.39 -5.59 -13.97
CA CYS A 12 -4.29 -5.11 -13.14
C CYS A 12 -2.93 -5.65 -13.61
N ILE A 13 -2.06 -4.75 -14.09
CA ILE A 13 -0.67 -5.05 -14.44
C ILE A 13 0.30 -4.88 -13.26
N ARG A 14 -0.15 -4.36 -12.10
CA ARG A 14 0.73 -4.01 -10.96
C ARG A 14 0.05 -4.20 -9.61
N CYS A 15 0.62 -5.08 -8.79
CA CYS A 15 0.24 -5.27 -7.39
C CYS A 15 1.35 -4.73 -6.49
N SER A 16 0.99 -4.13 -5.34
CA SER A 16 1.95 -3.64 -4.35
C SER A 16 1.59 -4.16 -2.97
N LEU A 17 2.62 -4.56 -2.22
CA LEU A 17 2.50 -5.05 -0.86
C LEU A 17 3.05 -4.01 0.11
N PHE A 18 2.25 -3.66 1.11
CA PHE A 18 2.68 -2.81 2.21
C PHE A 18 2.74 -3.61 3.53
N LEU A 19 3.82 -3.40 4.27
CA LEU A 19 4.04 -3.92 5.61
C LEU A 19 3.77 -2.82 6.62
N LEU A 20 3.03 -3.14 7.69
CA LEU A 20 2.78 -2.20 8.78
C LEU A 20 3.91 -2.26 9.80
N ASP A 21 4.65 -1.15 9.93
CA ASP A 21 5.57 -0.86 11.02
C ASP A 21 4.76 -0.23 12.17
N ASN A 22 4.54 -1.01 13.23
CA ASN A 22 3.74 -0.58 14.37
C ASN A 22 4.50 0.32 15.35
N GLU A 23 5.84 0.29 15.32
CA GLU A 23 6.69 1.12 16.17
C GLU A 23 6.68 2.56 15.68
N ASN A 24 6.91 2.74 14.38
CA ASN A 24 6.92 4.06 13.75
C ASN A 24 5.54 4.52 13.26
N LYS A 25 4.52 3.64 13.30
CA LYS A 25 3.18 3.90 12.75
C LYS A 25 3.22 4.21 11.25
N GLU A 26 4.04 3.45 10.53
CA GLU A 26 4.28 3.62 9.09
C GLU A 26 3.89 2.37 8.29
N LEU A 27 3.63 2.57 7.01
CA LEU A 27 3.42 1.55 6.00
C LEU A 27 4.62 1.56 5.06
N VAL A 28 5.29 0.43 4.98
CA VAL A 28 6.55 0.26 4.26
C VAL A 28 6.32 -0.64 3.06
N ALA A 29 6.78 -0.22 1.88
CA ALA A 29 6.74 -1.03 0.67
C ALA A 29 8.03 -0.88 -0.13
N ASN A 30 8.56 -2.01 -0.60
CA ASN A 30 9.67 -2.00 -1.53
C ASN A 30 9.14 -1.89 -2.95
N VAL A 31 9.59 -0.85 -3.65
CA VAL A 31 9.30 -0.63 -5.05
C VAL A 31 10.52 -1.01 -5.85
N PHE A 32 10.30 -1.99 -6.75
CA PHE A 32 11.25 -2.35 -7.77
C PHE A 32 11.01 -1.45 -8.97
N ASP A 33 11.94 -0.52 -9.22
CA ASP A 33 11.92 0.21 -10.48
C ASP A 33 12.70 -0.57 -11.56
N LYS A 34 12.40 -0.29 -12.82
CA LYS A 34 13.00 -0.94 -14.00
C LYS A 34 14.53 -0.77 -14.07
N ALA A 35 15.08 0.19 -13.32
CA ALA A 35 16.52 0.43 -13.23
C ALA A 35 17.26 -0.55 -12.30
N GLY A 36 16.56 -1.46 -11.61
CA GLY A 36 17.17 -2.41 -10.67
C GLY A 36 17.40 -1.83 -9.27
N ASP A 37 17.08 -0.56 -9.04
CA ASP A 37 17.11 0.06 -7.72
C ASP A 37 15.93 -0.40 -6.87
N LEU A 38 16.27 -0.95 -5.70
CA LEU A 38 15.35 -1.22 -4.61
C LEU A 38 15.14 0.08 -3.84
N SER A 39 13.97 0.69 -4.01
CA SER A 39 13.58 1.87 -3.24
C SER A 39 12.52 1.50 -2.22
N GLU A 40 12.72 1.89 -0.97
CA GLU A 40 11.73 1.71 0.10
C GLU A 40 10.86 2.97 0.19
N ILE A 41 9.54 2.77 0.13
CA ILE A 41 8.55 3.82 0.36
C ILE A 41 7.98 3.66 1.76
N ARG A 42 7.97 4.77 2.51
CA ARG A 42 7.36 4.88 3.84
C ARG A 42 6.22 5.88 3.80
N ILE A 43 5.06 5.49 4.31
CA ILE A 43 3.85 6.32 4.34
C ILE A 43 3.25 6.24 5.75
N PRO A 44 2.83 7.34 6.37
CA PRO A 44 2.13 7.29 7.66
C PRO A 44 0.88 6.40 7.60
N MET A 45 0.65 5.57 8.62
CA MET A 45 -0.47 4.61 8.65
C MET A 45 -1.85 5.27 8.65
N THR A 46 -1.94 6.57 8.84
CA THR A 46 -3.20 7.34 8.84
C THR A 46 -3.49 7.97 7.48
N MET A 47 -2.56 7.89 6.53
CA MET A 47 -2.64 8.60 5.26
C MET A 47 -3.09 7.70 4.10
N GLY A 48 -3.98 8.24 3.26
CA GLY A 48 -4.40 7.62 2.02
C GLY A 48 -5.26 6.35 2.20
N VAL A 49 -5.51 5.67 1.08
CA VAL A 49 -6.32 4.44 1.04
C VAL A 49 -5.67 3.35 1.89
N VAL A 50 -4.35 3.20 1.76
CA VAL A 50 -3.55 2.17 2.40
C VAL A 50 -3.60 2.33 3.93
N GLY A 51 -3.49 3.57 4.43
CA GLY A 51 -3.65 3.89 5.84
C GLY A 51 -5.07 3.63 6.36
N ARG A 52 -6.09 3.97 5.58
CA ARG A 52 -7.49 3.67 5.94
C ARG A 52 -7.74 2.16 6.09
N VAL A 53 -7.21 1.35 5.19
CA VAL A 53 -7.35 -0.12 5.27
C VAL A 53 -6.53 -0.68 6.43
N ALA A 54 -5.33 -0.15 6.68
CA ALA A 54 -4.49 -0.54 7.82
C ALA A 54 -5.15 -0.24 9.19
N THR A 55 -5.83 0.91 9.30
CA THR A 55 -6.53 1.33 10.53
C THR A 55 -7.85 0.59 10.73
N THR A 56 -8.68 0.48 9.68
CA THR A 56 -10.02 -0.14 9.75
C THR A 56 -9.99 -1.67 9.67
N ARG A 57 -8.85 -2.27 9.27
CA ARG A 57 -8.68 -3.71 9.04
C ARG A 57 -9.72 -4.32 8.10
N THR A 58 -10.34 -3.50 7.27
CA THR A 58 -11.43 -3.91 6.37
C THR A 58 -10.99 -3.71 4.94
N MET A 59 -11.09 -4.76 4.11
CA MET A 59 -10.78 -4.67 2.70
C MET A 59 -11.61 -3.57 2.04
N MET A 60 -10.96 -2.69 1.30
CA MET A 60 -11.61 -1.60 0.58
C MET A 60 -11.32 -1.72 -0.91
N ASN A 61 -12.38 -1.77 -1.72
CA ASN A 61 -12.27 -1.64 -3.16
C ASN A 61 -12.48 -0.17 -3.52
N VAL A 62 -11.43 0.52 -3.95
CA VAL A 62 -11.53 1.90 -4.41
C VAL A 62 -11.97 1.89 -5.86
N ARG A 63 -13.28 2.09 -6.07
CA ARG A 63 -13.89 2.08 -7.41
C ARG A 63 -13.70 3.40 -8.17
N ASP A 64 -13.27 4.46 -7.50
CA ASP A 64 -12.99 5.74 -8.13
C ASP A 64 -11.92 6.50 -7.32
N VAL A 65 -10.70 6.60 -7.86
CA VAL A 65 -9.75 7.64 -7.45
C VAL A 65 -9.89 8.71 -8.52
N GLN A 66 -10.65 9.76 -8.20
CA GLN A 66 -10.73 10.93 -9.09
C GLN A 66 -9.38 11.66 -9.11
N ARG A 67 -9.12 12.22 -10.29
CA ARG A 67 -7.84 12.69 -10.85
C ARG A 67 -7.13 13.76 -10.04
#